data_AF-A0A535CL91-F1
#
_entry.id   AF-A0A535CL91-F1
#
_cell.length_a   1.000
_cell.length_b   1.000
_cell.length_c   1.000
_cell.angle_alpha   90.00
_cell.angle_beta   90.00
_cell.angle_gamma   90.00
#
_symmetry.space_group_name_H-M   'P 1'
#
loop_
_entity.id
_entity.type
_entity.pdbx_description
1 polymer ?
#
loop_
_entity_poly.entity_id
_entity_poly.type
_entity_poly.pdbx_seq_one_letter_code
_entity_poly.pdbx_strand_id
1 'polypeptide(L)'
;DGEYYYLAEELLPVLKALKGRDKGDYHVVETLKGSDMVGWSYRGPFDELPAEQDVVHTVVPWKEVSATEGTGIVHIAPGCGREDFGLAKEFNLSVVAPVDEFGIYVDGFDWLTAIRPAGAVRPN
;
A
#
# COMPACT_ATOMS: atom_id res chain seq x y z
N ASP A 1 17.34 -8.19 -16.96
CA ASP A 1 16.58 -7.12 -16.29
C ASP A 1 15.79 -7.74 -15.15
N GLY A 2 16.32 -7.62 -13.94
CA GLY A 2 15.71 -8.20 -12.74
C GLY A 2 14.76 -7.22 -12.07
N GLU A 3 13.77 -7.73 -11.37
CA GLU A 3 12.91 -6.94 -10.48
C GLU A 3 13.54 -6.89 -9.09
N TYR A 4 13.51 -5.72 -8.47
CA TYR A 4 13.97 -5.50 -7.10
C TYR A 4 12.77 -5.31 -6.18
N TYR A 5 12.84 -5.89 -4.99
CA TYR A 5 11.79 -5.81 -3.98
C TYR A 5 12.41 -5.41 -2.64
N TYR A 6 11.69 -4.58 -1.88
CA TYR A 6 12.03 -4.24 -0.51
C TYR A 6 11.13 -5.02 0.45
N LEU A 7 11.73 -5.75 1.39
CA LEU A 7 11.05 -6.50 2.44
C LEU A 7 11.91 -6.44 3.70
N ALA A 8 11.28 -6.57 4.87
CA ALA A 8 12.02 -6.88 6.09
C ALA A 8 12.77 -8.21 5.93
N GLU A 9 13.99 -8.27 6.45
CA GLU A 9 14.88 -9.43 6.31
C GLU A 9 14.24 -10.72 6.87
N GLU A 10 13.53 -10.61 7.99
CA GLU A 10 12.81 -11.72 8.62
C GLU A 10 11.69 -12.31 7.74
N LEU A 11 11.21 -11.55 6.75
CA LEU A 11 10.10 -11.90 5.86
C LEU A 11 10.54 -12.36 4.47
N LEU A 12 11.85 -12.45 4.20
CA LEU A 12 12.37 -13.08 2.98
C LEU A 12 11.82 -14.50 2.69
N PRO A 13 11.44 -15.33 3.69
CA PRO A 13 10.76 -16.60 3.42
C PRO A 13 9.40 -16.45 2.71
N VAL A 14 8.70 -15.32 2.82
CA VAL A 14 7.42 -15.06 2.12
C VAL A 14 7.60 -15.15 0.60
N LEU A 15 8.75 -14.70 0.08
CA LEU A 15 9.05 -14.82 -1.35
C LEU A 15 9.14 -16.26 -1.83
N LYS A 16 9.54 -17.20 -0.96
CA LYS A 16 9.54 -18.64 -1.26
C LYS A 16 8.13 -19.22 -1.31
N ALA A 17 7.19 -18.66 -0.52
CA ALA A 17 5.80 -19.11 -0.48
C ALA A 17 4.96 -18.54 -1.63
N LEU A 18 5.22 -17.29 -2.04
CA LEU A 18 4.49 -16.63 -3.13
C LEU A 18 4.81 -17.19 -4.52
N LYS A 19 5.98 -17.83 -4.68
CA LYS A 19 6.42 -18.38 -5.95
C LYS A 19 6.22 -19.90 -5.96
N GLY A 20 5.23 -20.35 -6.73
CA GLY A 20 5.19 -21.75 -7.18
C GLY A 20 6.56 -22.16 -7.75
N ARG A 21 6.90 -23.45 -7.56
CA ARG A 21 8.24 -24.08 -7.57
C ARG A 21 9.23 -23.78 -8.72
N ASP A 22 8.92 -22.88 -9.66
CA ASP A 22 9.65 -22.68 -10.91
C ASP A 22 10.13 -21.24 -11.18
N LYS A 23 10.01 -20.30 -10.24
CA LYS A 23 10.48 -18.90 -10.42
C LYS A 23 11.66 -18.51 -9.51
N GLY A 24 12.84 -19.09 -9.78
CA GLY A 24 14.19 -18.57 -9.47
C GLY A 24 14.57 -18.28 -8.01
N ASP A 25 15.85 -18.49 -7.68
CA ASP A 25 16.44 -18.03 -6.43
C ASP A 25 16.43 -16.50 -6.35
N TYR A 26 16.08 -15.93 -5.19
CA TYR A 26 16.39 -14.53 -4.89
C TYR A 26 17.78 -14.46 -4.26
N HIS A 27 18.44 -13.33 -4.42
CA HIS A 27 19.65 -13.00 -3.67
C HIS A 27 19.49 -11.59 -3.10
N VAL A 28 19.96 -11.41 -1.87
CA VAL A 28 19.99 -10.09 -1.22
C VAL A 28 21.11 -9.29 -1.89
N VAL A 29 20.76 -8.15 -2.49
CA VAL A 29 21.72 -7.25 -3.15
C VAL A 29 22.14 -6.10 -2.24
N GLU A 30 21.29 -5.74 -1.27
CA GLU A 30 21.49 -4.61 -0.38
C GLU A 30 20.67 -4.78 0.91
N THR A 31 21.17 -4.23 2.01
CA THR A 31 20.45 -4.09 3.28
C THR A 31 20.50 -2.63 3.71
N LEU A 32 19.34 -2.08 4.05
CA LEU A 32 19.16 -0.70 4.47
C LEU A 32 18.29 -0.63 5.72
N LYS A 33 18.42 0.45 6.51
CA LYS A 33 17.50 0.69 7.61
C LYS A 33 16.21 1.30 7.08
N GLY A 34 15.07 0.94 7.66
CA GLY A 34 13.79 1.59 7.33
C GLY A 34 13.82 3.11 7.54
N SER A 35 14.63 3.61 8.48
CA SER A 35 14.85 5.04 8.68
C SER A 35 15.43 5.75 7.45
N ASP A 36 16.20 5.03 6.64
CA ASP A 36 16.87 5.59 5.46
C ASP A 36 15.91 5.68 4.26
N MET A 37 14.76 5.00 4.35
CA MET A 37 13.67 5.03 3.36
C MET A 37 12.68 6.17 3.59
N VAL A 38 12.65 6.74 4.80
CA VAL A 38 11.68 7.80 5.14
C VAL A 38 11.85 9.00 4.21
N GLY A 39 10.75 9.43 3.60
CA GLY A 39 10.71 10.51 2.62
C GLY A 39 10.97 10.08 1.17
N TRP A 40 11.24 8.79 0.92
CA TRP A 40 11.30 8.29 -0.46
C TRP A 40 9.94 8.46 -1.13
N SER A 41 9.96 8.98 -2.35
CA SER A 41 8.78 8.99 -3.22
C SER A 41 8.72 7.72 -4.05
N TYR A 42 7.51 7.23 -4.31
CA TYR A 42 7.28 6.06 -5.17
C TYR A 42 6.12 6.33 -6.14
N ARG A 43 5.92 5.45 -7.13
CA ARG A 43 4.75 5.49 -8.01
C ARG A 43 3.68 4.57 -7.45
N GLY A 44 2.45 5.08 -7.36
CA GLY A 44 1.32 4.29 -6.93
C GLY A 44 0.82 3.35 -8.03
N PRO A 45 0.08 2.29 -7.67
CA PRO A 45 -0.50 1.36 -8.64
C PRO A 45 -1.58 1.96 -9.55
N PHE A 46 -2.15 3.12 -9.18
CA PHE A 46 -3.33 3.71 -9.80
C PHE A 46 -3.19 5.23 -10.03
N ASP A 47 -1.97 5.73 -10.19
CA ASP A 47 -1.68 7.16 -10.36
C ASP A 47 -2.37 7.76 -11.60
N GLU A 48 -2.77 6.91 -12.56
CA GLU A 48 -3.54 7.30 -13.73
C GLU A 48 -5.01 7.65 -13.45
N LEU A 49 -5.56 7.24 -12.29
CA LEU A 49 -6.95 7.51 -11.95
C LEU A 49 -7.16 8.99 -11.61
N PRO A 50 -8.21 9.65 -12.13
CA PRO A 50 -8.50 11.05 -11.80
C PRO A 50 -8.55 11.35 -10.30
N ALA A 51 -9.08 10.44 -9.49
CA ALA A 51 -9.16 10.60 -8.02
C ALA A 51 -7.80 10.56 -7.31
N GLU A 52 -6.76 10.04 -7.97
CA GLU A 52 -5.42 9.82 -7.41
C GLU A 52 -4.38 10.82 -7.95
N GLN A 53 -4.73 11.66 -8.93
CA GLN A 53 -3.80 12.56 -9.64
C GLN A 53 -3.01 13.50 -8.72
N ASP A 54 -3.59 13.93 -7.60
CA ASP A 54 -2.97 14.84 -6.64
C ASP A 54 -2.33 14.12 -5.43
N VAL A 55 -2.24 12.79 -5.47
CA VAL A 55 -1.67 12.00 -4.38
C VAL A 55 -0.16 11.92 -4.53
N VAL A 56 0.55 12.44 -3.52
CA VAL A 56 2.01 12.28 -3.41
C VAL A 56 2.32 11.07 -2.54
N HIS A 57 2.76 10.01 -3.20
CA HIS A 57 3.19 8.77 -2.55
C HIS A 57 4.55 8.92 -1.89
N THR A 58 4.61 8.72 -0.58
CA THR A 58 5.84 8.84 0.21
C THR A 58 5.92 7.82 1.32
N VAL A 59 7.14 7.41 1.69
CA VAL A 59 7.38 6.53 2.83
C VAL A 59 7.42 7.35 4.13
N VAL A 60 6.60 6.98 5.10
CA VAL A 60 6.56 7.58 6.44
C VAL A 60 6.93 6.56 7.53
N PRO A 61 7.52 6.99 8.65
CA PRO A 61 7.80 6.08 9.75
C PRO A 61 6.53 5.77 10.53
N TRP A 62 6.36 4.50 10.93
CA TRP A 62 5.27 4.12 11.83
C TRP A 62 5.72 3.04 12.82
N LYS A 63 5.48 3.28 14.11
CA LYS A 63 5.99 2.44 15.21
C LYS A 63 5.22 1.14 15.39
N GLU A 64 4.02 1.03 14.84
CA GLU A 64 3.17 -0.16 14.99
C GLU A 64 3.40 -1.19 13.89
N VAL A 65 4.28 -0.89 12.92
CA VAL A 65 4.68 -1.85 11.88
C VAL A 65 5.51 -2.97 12.51
N SER A 66 5.11 -4.21 12.23
CA SER A 66 5.87 -5.40 12.61
C SER A 66 6.84 -5.86 11.51
N ALA A 67 8.04 -6.25 11.90
CA ALA A 67 9.02 -6.87 11.00
C ALA A 67 8.71 -8.36 10.71
N THR A 68 7.73 -8.95 11.39
CA THR A 68 7.37 -10.37 11.29
C THR A 68 6.04 -10.63 10.58
N GLU A 69 5.33 -9.59 10.14
CA GLU A 69 4.04 -9.70 9.46
C GLU A 69 4.04 -9.00 8.09
N GLY A 70 3.33 -9.59 7.12
CA GLY A 70 3.22 -9.04 5.77
C GLY A 70 4.57 -9.00 5.06
N THR A 71 5.06 -7.79 4.76
CA THR A 71 6.38 -7.53 4.16
C THR A 71 7.28 -6.64 5.03
N GLY A 72 6.79 -6.18 6.19
CA GLY A 72 7.45 -5.14 6.99
C GLY A 72 7.31 -3.72 6.42
N ILE A 73 6.52 -3.55 5.36
CA ILE A 73 6.10 -2.25 4.80
C ILE A 73 4.59 -2.28 4.67
N VAL A 74 3.90 -1.28 5.22
CA VAL A 74 2.43 -1.27 5.31
C VAL A 74 1.86 -0.20 4.38
N HIS A 75 0.87 -0.57 3.59
CA HIS A 75 0.07 0.37 2.81
C HIS A 75 -0.86 1.16 3.72
N ILE A 76 -0.91 2.48 3.53
CA ILE A 76 -1.74 3.40 4.31
C ILE A 76 -2.92 3.84 3.42
N ALA A 77 -4.15 3.64 3.89
CA ALA A 77 -5.39 4.04 3.22
C ALA A 77 -6.22 5.00 4.10
N PRO A 78 -5.87 6.31 4.15
CA PRO A 78 -6.43 7.24 5.13
C PRO A 78 -7.96 7.42 5.12
N GLY A 79 -8.61 7.17 3.98
CA GLY A 79 -10.07 7.22 3.87
C GLY A 79 -10.79 5.98 4.39
N CYS A 80 -10.06 4.89 4.70
CA CYS A 80 -10.63 3.58 5.04
C CYS A 80 -10.27 3.07 6.44
N GLY A 81 -9.24 3.64 7.09
CA GLY A 81 -8.75 3.21 8.39
C GLY A 81 -8.57 4.37 9.36
N ARG A 82 -8.87 4.15 10.65
CA ARG A 82 -8.71 5.19 11.69
C ARG A 82 -7.25 5.50 11.94
N GLU A 83 -6.43 4.45 12.01
CA GLU A 83 -4.99 4.51 12.24
C GLU A 83 -4.31 5.24 11.07
N ASP A 84 -4.68 4.87 9.84
CA ASP A 84 -4.22 5.51 8.60
C ASP A 84 -4.61 6.99 8.52
N PHE A 85 -5.83 7.33 8.93
CA PHE A 85 -6.27 8.72 9.01
C PHE A 85 -5.46 9.52 10.05
N GLY A 86 -5.06 8.89 11.15
CA GLY A 86 -4.16 9.47 12.14
C GLY A 86 -2.79 9.81 11.53
N LEU A 87 -2.20 8.85 10.81
CA LEU A 87 -0.94 9.05 10.09
C LEU A 87 -1.04 10.15 9.03
N ALA A 88 -2.15 10.21 8.29
CA ALA A 88 -2.37 11.25 7.30
C ALA A 88 -2.39 12.65 7.91
N LYS A 89 -2.94 12.82 9.10
CA LYS A 89 -2.88 14.09 9.83
C LYS A 89 -1.49 14.42 10.33
N GLU A 90 -0.78 13.44 10.87
CA GLU A 90 0.57 13.63 11.41
C GLU A 90 1.58 14.00 10.32
N PHE A 91 1.51 13.31 9.18
CA PHE A 91 2.47 13.45 8.08
C PHE A 91 1.94 14.25 6.88
N ASN A 92 0.77 14.86 7.00
CA ASN A 92 0.12 15.65 5.95
C ASN A 92 -0.04 14.88 4.62
N LEU A 93 -0.58 13.66 4.70
CA LEU A 93 -0.83 12.80 3.55
C LEU A 93 -2.20 13.09 2.93
N SER A 94 -2.33 12.89 1.62
CA SER A 94 -3.61 12.99 0.91
C SER A 94 -4.62 11.97 1.46
N VAL A 95 -5.86 12.41 1.67
CA VAL A 95 -6.95 11.55 2.14
C VAL A 95 -7.90 11.30 0.98
N VAL A 96 -7.86 10.09 0.44
CA VAL A 96 -8.79 9.63 -0.59
C VAL A 96 -9.73 8.60 0.03
N ALA A 97 -11.04 8.86 -0.07
CA ALA A 97 -12.10 7.92 0.32
C ALA A 97 -12.73 7.37 -0.96
N PRO A 98 -12.43 6.12 -1.34
CA PRO A 98 -12.77 5.63 -2.68
C PRO A 98 -14.25 5.28 -2.84
N VAL A 99 -14.98 5.08 -1.74
CA VAL A 99 -16.38 4.65 -1.74
C VAL A 99 -17.26 5.59 -0.92
N ASP A 100 -18.54 5.69 -1.31
CA ASP A 100 -19.56 6.42 -0.57
C ASP A 100 -20.11 5.62 0.65
N GLU A 101 -21.10 6.18 1.34
CA GLU A 101 -21.77 5.55 2.49
C GLU A 101 -22.49 4.23 2.15
N PHE A 102 -22.79 4.00 0.87
CA PHE A 102 -23.39 2.76 0.40
C PHE A 102 -22.33 1.73 -0.01
N GLY A 103 -21.04 2.07 0.07
CA GLY A 103 -19.94 1.21 -0.37
C GLY A 103 -19.83 1.11 -1.88
N ILE A 104 -20.18 2.18 -2.61
CA ILE A 104 -20.08 2.27 -4.06
C ILE A 104 -18.92 3.23 -4.41
N TYR A 105 -18.08 2.85 -5.38
CA TYR A 105 -17.00 3.72 -5.82
C TYR A 105 -17.55 5.04 -6.37
N VAL A 106 -16.96 6.14 -5.90
CA VAL A 106 -17.34 7.50 -6.32
C VAL A 106 -16.79 7.84 -7.71
N ASP A 107 -17.15 9.01 -8.23
CA ASP A 107 -16.60 9.53 -9.48
C ASP A 107 -15.07 9.71 -9.37
N GLY A 108 -14.37 9.48 -10.48
CA GLY A 108 -12.91 9.62 -10.55
C GLY A 108 -12.12 8.31 -10.40
N PHE A 109 -12.81 7.18 -10.19
CA PHE A 109 -12.22 5.82 -10.17
C PHE A 109 -12.42 5.06 -11.50
N ASP A 110 -12.75 5.78 -12.57
CA ASP A 110 -12.88 5.29 -13.95
C ASP A 110 -13.73 4.01 -14.06
N TRP A 111 -13.17 2.88 -14.48
CA TRP A 111 -13.90 1.63 -14.69
C TRP A 111 -14.47 1.01 -13.41
N LEU A 112 -14.11 1.54 -12.23
CA LEU A 112 -14.68 1.14 -10.95
C LEU A 112 -15.87 2.01 -10.54
N THR A 113 -16.04 3.21 -11.11
CA THR A 113 -17.08 4.16 -10.72
C THR A 113 -18.48 3.54 -10.80
N ALA A 114 -19.31 3.80 -9.78
CA ALA A 114 -20.64 3.25 -9.60
C ALA A 114 -20.71 1.72 -9.42
N ILE A 115 -19.56 1.04 -9.20
CA ILE A 115 -19.50 -0.39 -8.88
C ILE A 115 -19.26 -0.56 -7.37
N ARG A 116 -19.79 -1.64 -6.81
CA ARG A 116 -19.50 -2.07 -5.44
C ARG A 116 -18.25 -2.95 -5.41
N PRO A 117 -17.28 -2.72 -4.51
CA PRO A 117 -16.13 -3.61 -4.36
C PRO A 117 -16.56 -5.05 -4.11
N ALA A 118 -15.84 -6.01 -4.70
CA ALA A 118 -16.11 -7.42 -4.48
C ALA A 118 -15.94 -7.77 -2.98
N GLY A 119 -16.98 -8.36 -2.37
CA GLY A 119 -16.98 -8.73 -0.96
C GLY A 119 -17.43 -7.63 0.03
N ALA A 120 -17.81 -6.44 -0.45
CA ALA A 120 -18.38 -5.40 0.42
C ALA A 120 -19.72 -5.87 1.02
N VAL A 121 -19.80 -5.89 2.35
CA VAL A 121 -21.01 -6.27 3.11
C VAL A 121 -22.09 -5.22 2.85
N ARG A 122 -23.33 -5.65 2.56
CA ARG A 122 -24.44 -4.71 2.41
C ARG A 122 -24.69 -4.03 3.77
N PRO A 123 -24.81 -2.69 3.82
CA PRO A 123 -25.36 -2.06 5.00
C PRO A 123 -26.78 -2.62 5.23
N ASN A 124 -27.07 -2.99 6.49
CA ASN A 124 -28.39 -3.47 6.91
C ASN A 124 -29.42 -2.36 6.86
#